data_AF-A0A4R6QE06-F1
#
_entry.id   AF-A0A4R6QE06-F1
#
_cell.length_a   1.000
_cell.length_b   1.000
_cell.length_c   1.000
_cell.angle_alpha   90.00
_cell.angle_beta   90.00
_cell.angle_gamma   90.00
#
_symmetry.space_group_name_H-M   'P 1'
#
loop_
_entity.id
_entity.type
_entity.pdbx_description
1 polymer ?
#
loop_
_entity_poly.entity_id
_entity_poly.type
_entity_poly.pdbx_seq_one_letter_code
_entity_poly.pdbx_strand_id
1 'polypeptide(L)'
;MLEVNKKVKKVVDEATETQKVINNHEEAAKHHEAAAHHHNEAAKHYKEGNKETACGCGMKAKGESKLAKKLQKKNLKKYATVAK
;
A
#
# COMPACT_ATOMS: atom_id res chain seq x y z
N MET A 1 50.23 0.58 8.86
CA MET A 1 48.85 0.08 9.02
C MET A 1 48.03 1.18 9.67
N LEU A 2 46.91 1.57 9.03
CA LEU A 2 45.65 2.03 9.63
C LEU A 2 44.85 2.71 8.50
N GLU A 3 44.17 1.88 7.70
CA GLU A 3 43.19 2.35 6.73
C GLU A 3 41.98 2.93 7.48
N VAL A 4 41.77 4.23 7.31
CA VAL A 4 40.61 4.96 7.83
C VAL A 4 39.39 4.52 7.03
N ASN A 5 38.68 3.53 7.55
CA ASN A 5 37.42 3.03 7.02
C ASN A 5 36.33 4.10 7.22
N LYS A 6 36.28 5.05 6.28
CA LYS A 6 35.31 6.15 6.23
C LYS A 6 33.94 5.52 5.97
N LYS A 7 33.14 5.32 7.03
CA LYS A 7 31.72 4.93 6.92
C LYS A 7 31.01 5.95 6.04
N VAL A 8 30.78 5.58 4.78
CA VAL A 8 29.98 6.36 3.84
C VAL A 8 28.57 6.40 4.41
N LYS A 9 28.20 7.55 5.01
CA LYS A 9 26.81 7.88 5.28
C LYS A 9 26.10 7.79 3.93
N LYS A 10 25.19 6.83 3.80
CA LYS A 10 24.29 6.70 2.66
C LYS A 10 23.47 7.99 2.63
N VAL A 11 23.88 8.96 1.82
CA VAL A 11 23.09 10.17 1.56
C VAL A 11 21.85 9.68 0.84
N VAL A 12 20.76 9.54 1.58
CA VAL A 12 19.48 9.21 0.99
C VAL A 12 18.96 10.52 0.43
N ASP A 13 19.05 10.64 -0.89
CA ASP A 13 18.59 11.80 -1.64
C ASP A 13 17.10 12.04 -1.38
N GLU A 14 16.75 13.19 -0.78
CA GLU A 14 15.37 13.55 -0.41
C GLU A 14 14.39 13.46 -1.58
N ALA A 15 14.86 13.71 -2.82
CA ALA A 15 14.02 13.57 -4.01
C ALA A 15 13.64 12.10 -4.26
N THR A 16 14.58 11.16 -4.08
CA THR A 16 14.27 9.72 -4.21
C THR A 16 13.38 9.17 -3.10
N GLU A 17 13.43 9.74 -1.89
CA GLU A 17 12.51 9.36 -0.80
C GLU A 17 11.09 9.88 -1.06
N THR A 18 10.97 11.12 -1.54
CA THR A 18 9.69 11.73 -1.90
C THR A 18 9.01 10.95 -3.04
N GLN A 19 9.77 10.57 -4.06
CA GLN A 19 9.24 9.74 -5.16
C GLN A 19 8.72 8.38 -4.67
N LYS A 20 9.39 7.74 -3.72
CA LYS A 20 8.91 6.46 -3.14
C LYS A 20 7.60 6.63 -2.38
N VAL A 21 7.43 7.75 -1.69
CA VAL A 21 6.19 8.06 -0.96
C VAL A 21 5.04 8.31 -1.92
N ILE A 22 5.28 9.08 -2.99
CA ILE A 22 4.33 9.31 -4.09
C ILE A 22 3.92 7.98 -4.71
N ASN A 23 4.88 7.15 -5.14
CA ASN A 23 4.58 5.84 -5.73
C ASN A 23 3.77 4.95 -4.78
N ASN A 24 4.09 4.94 -3.47
CA ASN A 24 3.32 4.18 -2.50
C ASN A 24 1.88 4.68 -2.35
N HIS A 25 1.65 5.99 -2.49
CA HIS A 25 0.30 6.57 -2.48
C HIS A 25 -0.48 6.20 -3.74
N GLU A 26 0.14 6.29 -4.92
CA GLU A 26 -0.47 5.90 -6.18
C GLU A 26 -0.85 4.42 -6.19
N GLU A 27 0.06 3.54 -5.77
CA GLU A 27 -0.20 2.11 -5.68
C GLU A 27 -1.29 1.79 -4.63
N ALA A 28 -1.31 2.50 -3.49
CA ALA A 28 -2.38 2.35 -2.51
C ALA A 28 -3.75 2.78 -3.08
N ALA A 29 -3.78 3.83 -3.90
CA ALA A 29 -5.00 4.29 -4.57
C ALA A 29 -5.52 3.22 -5.55
N LYS A 30 -4.65 2.62 -6.37
CA LYS A 30 -5.02 1.53 -7.28
C LYS A 30 -5.64 0.34 -6.56
N HIS A 31 -5.05 -0.07 -5.43
CA HIS A 31 -5.62 -1.15 -4.61
C HIS A 31 -6.98 -0.77 -4.01
N HIS A 32 -7.18 0.49 -3.60
CA HIS A 32 -8.50 0.94 -3.11
C HIS A 32 -9.55 0.96 -4.22
N GLU A 33 -9.17 1.37 -5.44
CA GLU A 33 -10.06 1.33 -6.61
C GLU A 33 -10.47 -0.11 -6.95
N ALA A 34 -9.51 -1.04 -6.98
CA ALA A 34 -9.79 -2.46 -7.18
C ALA A 34 -10.69 -3.03 -6.07
N ALA A 35 -10.45 -2.66 -4.81
CA ALA A 35 -11.30 -3.04 -3.69
C ALA A 35 -12.74 -2.54 -3.86
N ALA A 36 -12.91 -1.28 -4.24
CA ALA A 36 -14.22 -0.68 -4.50
C ALA A 36 -14.94 -1.38 -5.65
N HIS A 37 -14.23 -1.71 -6.73
CA HIS A 37 -14.77 -2.48 -7.85
C HIS A 37 -15.29 -3.84 -7.39
N HIS A 38 -14.50 -4.61 -6.63
CA HIS A 38 -14.92 -5.89 -6.09
C HIS A 38 -16.10 -5.80 -5.12
N HIS A 39 -16.18 -4.74 -4.31
CA HIS A 39 -17.35 -4.48 -3.47
C HIS A 39 -18.61 -4.21 -4.29
N ASN A 40 -18.49 -3.44 -5.38
CA ASN A 40 -19.60 -3.20 -6.31
C ASN A 40 -20.07 -4.50 -6.99
N GLU A 41 -19.15 -5.35 -7.42
CA GLU A 41 -19.48 -6.67 -7.99
C GLU A 41 -20.15 -7.58 -6.96
N ALA A 42 -19.65 -7.60 -5.72
CA ALA A 42 -20.30 -8.34 -4.64
C ALA A 42 -21.75 -7.85 -4.42
N ALA A 43 -21.97 -6.54 -4.45
CA ALA A 43 -23.31 -5.96 -4.32
C ALA A 43 -24.24 -6.37 -5.49
N LYS A 44 -23.73 -6.43 -6.73
CA LYS A 44 -24.49 -6.95 -7.88
C LYS A 44 -24.87 -8.42 -7.66
N HIS A 45 -23.91 -9.27 -7.30
CA HIS A 45 -24.19 -10.68 -7.06
C HIS A 45 -25.15 -10.94 -5.89
N TYR A 46 -25.11 -10.10 -4.85
CA TYR A 46 -26.12 -10.17 -3.78
C TYR A 46 -27.52 -9.84 -4.30
N LYS A 47 -27.68 -8.88 -5.22
CA LYS A 47 -28.97 -8.56 -5.85
C LYS A 47 -29.46 -9.70 -6.74
N GLU A 48 -28.55 -10.43 -7.38
CA GLU A 48 -28.85 -11.60 -8.22
C GLU A 48 -29.11 -12.88 -7.40
N GLY A 49 -28.95 -12.84 -6.07
CA GLY A 49 -29.11 -14.01 -5.19
C GLY A 49 -27.88 -14.93 -5.12
N ASN A 50 -26.79 -14.60 -5.85
CA ASN A 50 -25.55 -15.37 -5.92
C ASN A 50 -24.62 -15.07 -4.75
N LYS A 51 -24.98 -15.56 -3.55
CA LYS A 51 -24.26 -15.27 -2.29
C LYS A 51 -22.82 -15.80 -2.26
N GLU A 52 -22.54 -16.95 -2.87
CA GLU A 52 -21.19 -17.52 -2.91
C GLU A 52 -20.23 -16.65 -3.73
N THR A 53 -20.64 -16.24 -4.93
CA THR A 53 -19.87 -15.34 -5.79
C THR A 53 -19.68 -13.97 -5.13
N ALA A 54 -20.72 -13.44 -4.47
CA ALA A 54 -20.64 -12.20 -3.72
C ALA A 54 -19.62 -12.28 -2.56
N CYS A 55 -19.59 -13.41 -1.84
CA CYS A 55 -18.61 -13.67 -0.79
C CYS A 55 -17.17 -13.70 -1.37
N GLY A 56 -16.98 -14.38 -2.50
CA GLY A 56 -15.71 -14.42 -3.22
C GLY A 56 -15.20 -13.02 -3.60
N CYS A 57 -16.08 -12.17 -4.15
CA CYS A 57 -15.76 -10.78 -4.46
C CYS A 57 -15.43 -9.97 -3.20
N GLY A 58 -16.17 -10.15 -2.10
CA GLY A 58 -15.87 -9.52 -0.82
C GLY A 58 -14.50 -9.91 -0.24
N MET A 59 -14.09 -11.17 -0.40
CA MET A 59 -12.74 -11.61 0.00
C MET A 59 -11.64 -10.95 -0.84
N LYS A 60 -11.83 -10.85 -2.16
CA LYS A 60 -10.90 -10.13 -3.05
C LYS A 60 -10.76 -8.68 -2.63
N ALA A 61 -11.88 -7.98 -2.42
CA ALA A 61 -11.88 -6.59 -1.97
C ALA A 61 -11.09 -6.40 -0.66
N LYS A 62 -11.30 -7.29 0.32
CA LYS A 62 -10.57 -7.27 1.59
C LYS A 62 -9.07 -7.51 1.41
N GLY A 63 -8.67 -8.33 0.44
CA GLY A 63 -7.28 -8.55 0.06
C GLY A 63 -6.64 -7.25 -0.42
N GLU A 64 -7.28 -6.59 -1.38
CA GLU A 64 -6.83 -5.31 -1.94
C GLU A 64 -6.72 -4.21 -0.86
N SER A 65 -7.75 -4.06 0.00
CA SER A 65 -7.69 -3.09 1.11
C SER A 65 -6.54 -3.36 2.08
N LYS A 66 -6.17 -4.62 2.31
CA LYS A 66 -5.00 -4.97 3.13
C LYS A 66 -3.69 -4.55 2.47
N LEU A 67 -3.57 -4.71 1.15
CA LEU A 67 -2.40 -4.28 0.38
C LEU A 67 -2.25 -2.75 0.43
N ALA A 68 -3.33 -2.01 0.19
CA ALA A 68 -3.35 -0.56 0.31
C ALA A 68 -2.92 -0.09 1.71
N LYS A 69 -3.47 -0.70 2.77
CA LYS A 69 -3.11 -0.39 4.16
C LYS A 69 -1.63 -0.70 4.46
N LYS A 70 -1.06 -1.73 3.84
CA LYS A 70 0.36 -2.08 3.99
C LYS A 70 1.26 -1.01 3.37
N LEU A 71 0.90 -0.49 2.20
CA LEU A 71 1.63 0.61 1.54
C LEU A 71 1.55 1.91 2.35
N GLN A 72 0.38 2.27 2.85
CA GLN A 72 0.20 3.42 3.75
C GLN A 72 1.04 3.29 5.03
N LYS A 73 1.09 2.10 5.64
CA LYS A 73 1.94 1.83 6.83
C LYS A 73 3.44 1.93 6.54
N LYS A 74 3.88 1.57 5.32
CA LYS A 74 5.29 1.73 4.92
C LYS A 74 5.68 3.22 4.88
N ASN A 75 4.77 4.10 4.45
CA ASN A 75 4.96 5.54 4.51
C ASN A 75 5.02 6.04 5.97
N LEU A 76 4.06 5.63 6.82
CA LEU A 76 3.99 6.08 8.21
C LEU A 76 5.24 5.75 9.04
N LYS A 77 5.80 4.54 8.87
CA LYS A 77 7.00 4.12 9.60
C LYS A 77 8.23 4.96 9.27
N LYS A 78 8.30 5.57 8.08
CA LYS A 78 9.41 6.46 7.72
C LYS A 78 9.30 7.80 8.43
N TYR A 79 8.13 8.42 8.42
CA TYR A 79 7.91 9.71 9.08
C TYR A 79 7.87 9.62 10.61
N ALA A 80 7.50 8.47 11.19
CA ALA A 80 7.56 8.24 12.65
C ALA A 80 8.99 8.27 13.22
N THR A 81 10.01 7.99 12.40
CA THR A 81 11.44 8.08 12.79
C THR A 81 12.04 9.49 12.69
N VAL A 82 11.37 10.43 12.03
CA VAL A 82 11.87 11.82 11.86
C VAL A 82 11.37 12.75 12.98
N ALA A 83 10.40 12.30 13.79
CA ALA A 83 9.75 13.11 14.82
C ALA A 83 10.27 12.86 16.26
N LYS A 84 11.56 12.54 16.44
CA LYS A 84 12.18 12.37 17.77
C LYS A 84 13.38 13.28 17.95
#